data_AF-A0A2G9HBJ6-F1
#
_entry.id   AF-A0A2G9HBJ6-F1
#
_cell.length_a   1.000
_cell.length_b   1.000
_cell.length_c   1.000
_cell.angle_alpha   90.00
_cell.angle_beta   90.00
_cell.angle_gamma   90.00
#
_symmetry.space_group_name_H-M   'P 1'
#
loop_
_entity.id
_entity.type
_entity.pdbx_description
1 polymer ?
#
loop_
_entity_poly.entity_id
_entity_poly.type
_entity_poly.pdbx_seq_one_letter_code
_entity_poly.pdbx_strand_id
1 'polypeptide(L)'
;MKDYEHSMLLSLLLLSLNFCYLFHFSIGGGGGGAFHQSDRLDYADDSYGRSARRLFAKDNFQMSEEEHLQKLENLAQGYMSNSELEKAMKELNGRCSNISRIYSIGKSVLGFPLWVMEISDKPGQKEAEPAFKFIGNVHGDEPVGRELLLLLANWICENYMKDPLATLIVDNIHLHMLPSMNPDGFALRRRGNANNIDLNRDFPDQFFPMNDDLDLRQPETKAIMNWLEEIHFIRQSAWGSASCKLSMGWDRR
;
A
#
# COMPACT_ATOMS: atom_id res chain seq x y z
N MET A 1 -25.49 17.45 -17.03
CA MET A 1 -24.85 17.28 -15.70
C MET A 1 -24.99 15.87 -15.14
N LYS A 2 -25.99 15.06 -15.53
CA LYS A 2 -26.12 13.66 -15.10
C LYS A 2 -25.36 12.64 -15.97
N ASP A 3 -24.94 13.02 -17.17
CA ASP A 3 -24.33 12.08 -18.14
C ASP A 3 -22.80 11.92 -17.99
N TYR A 4 -22.13 12.84 -17.29
CA TYR A 4 -20.67 12.77 -17.06
C TYR A 4 -20.28 11.84 -15.89
N GLU A 5 -21.13 11.73 -14.86
CA GLU A 5 -20.85 10.85 -13.71
C GLU A 5 -20.88 9.36 -14.09
N HIS A 6 -21.75 8.97 -15.03
CA HIS A 6 -21.82 7.59 -15.50
C HIS A 6 -20.63 7.18 -16.39
N SER A 7 -20.02 8.14 -17.11
CA SER A 7 -18.86 7.88 -17.98
C SER A 7 -17.55 7.73 -17.19
N MET A 8 -17.38 8.44 -16.07
CA MET A 8 -16.21 8.27 -15.18
C MET A 8 -16.24 6.92 -14.43
N LEU A 9 -17.41 6.50 -13.94
CA LEU A 9 -17.56 5.21 -13.24
C LEU A 9 -17.27 4.01 -14.16
N LEU A 10 -17.67 4.09 -15.44
CA LEU A 10 -17.41 3.03 -16.41
C LEU A 10 -15.92 2.95 -16.82
N SER A 11 -15.22 4.08 -16.82
CA SER A 11 -13.79 4.16 -17.14
C SER A 11 -12.91 3.63 -16.00
N LEU A 12 -13.33 3.83 -14.74
CA LEU A 12 -12.68 3.26 -13.54
C LEU A 12 -12.94 1.75 -13.39
N LEU A 13 -14.08 1.23 -13.87
CA LEU A 13 -14.36 -0.21 -13.90
C LEU A 13 -13.47 -0.96 -14.90
N LEU A 14 -13.12 -0.34 -16.03
CA LEU A 14 -12.23 -0.92 -17.05
C LEU A 14 -10.75 -0.98 -16.61
N LEU A 15 -10.34 -0.17 -15.63
CA LEU A 15 -9.02 -0.24 -14.98
C LEU A 15 -8.83 -1.53 -14.16
N SER A 16 -9.91 -2.19 -13.73
CA SER A 16 -9.82 -3.44 -12.93
C SER A 16 -9.63 -4.71 -13.75
N LEU A 17 -9.92 -4.69 -15.06
CA LEU A 17 -9.97 -5.89 -15.90
C LEU A 17 -8.82 -6.01 -16.92
N ASN A 18 -8.06 -4.95 -17.19
CA ASN A 18 -7.00 -4.98 -18.20
C ASN A 18 -5.56 -5.12 -17.67
N PHE A 19 -5.34 -5.16 -16.35
CA PHE A 19 -3.99 -5.27 -15.78
C PHE A 19 -3.46 -6.72 -15.66
N CYS A 20 -4.27 -7.74 -15.95
CA CYS A 20 -3.87 -9.15 -15.85
C CYS A 20 -3.28 -9.77 -17.13
N TYR A 21 -3.23 -9.06 -18.26
CA TYR A 21 -2.84 -9.67 -19.55
C TYR A 21 -1.40 -9.42 -20.01
N LEU A 22 -0.56 -8.71 -19.26
CA LEU A 22 0.75 -8.25 -19.76
C LEU A 22 1.99 -8.99 -19.23
N PHE A 23 1.86 -10.10 -18.50
CA PHE A 23 3.03 -10.88 -18.06
C PHE A 23 2.92 -12.35 -18.46
N HIS A 24 3.26 -12.64 -19.72
CA HIS A 24 3.77 -13.95 -20.12
C HIS A 24 5.29 -13.94 -19.98
N PHE A 25 5.81 -14.64 -18.97
CA PHE A 25 7.16 -15.21 -19.03
C PHE A 25 7.04 -16.73 -19.08
N SER A 26 7.44 -17.29 -20.22
CA SER A 26 7.71 -18.71 -20.41
C SER A 26 9.20 -18.96 -20.19
N ILE A 27 9.53 -20.11 -19.58
CA ILE A 27 10.72 -21.00 -19.71
C ILE A 27 10.60 -21.97 -18.52
N GLY A 28 10.67 -23.30 -18.59
CA GLY A 28 10.93 -24.26 -19.66
C GLY A 28 11.48 -25.57 -19.05
N GLY A 29 10.97 -26.73 -19.51
CA GLY A 29 11.56 -28.08 -19.35
C GLY A 29 11.15 -28.87 -18.09
N GLY A 30 10.77 -30.16 -18.12
CA GLY A 30 10.67 -31.17 -19.17
C GLY A 30 10.53 -32.57 -18.54
N GLY A 31 9.80 -33.47 -19.20
CA GLY A 31 9.75 -34.93 -18.98
C GLY A 31 8.85 -35.40 -17.83
N GLY A 32 7.97 -36.41 -17.95
CA GLY A 32 7.65 -37.37 -19.01
C GLY A 32 6.84 -38.51 -18.37
N GLY A 33 5.98 -39.18 -19.14
CA GLY A 33 5.47 -40.52 -18.80
C GLY A 33 4.00 -40.60 -18.36
N ALA A 34 3.16 -41.10 -19.28
CA ALA A 34 1.78 -41.55 -19.05
C ALA A 34 1.73 -42.85 -18.22
N PHE A 35 0.60 -43.15 -17.56
CA PHE A 35 -0.28 -44.32 -17.82
C PHE A 35 -1.43 -44.49 -16.79
N HIS A 36 -2.63 -44.65 -17.35
CA HIS A 36 -3.90 -45.28 -16.95
C HIS A 36 -4.23 -45.80 -15.52
N GLN A 37 -5.36 -45.27 -14.99
CA GLN A 37 -6.65 -45.95 -14.71
C GLN A 37 -6.77 -47.02 -13.59
N SER A 38 -7.57 -46.73 -12.56
CA SER A 38 -8.84 -47.45 -12.27
C SER A 38 -9.61 -46.83 -11.09
N ASP A 39 -10.93 -46.80 -11.23
CA ASP A 39 -11.91 -46.37 -10.24
C ASP A 39 -12.02 -47.32 -9.04
N ARG A 40 -12.31 -46.76 -7.86
CA ARG A 40 -13.29 -47.30 -6.90
C ARG A 40 -13.72 -46.26 -5.87
N LEU A 41 -15.03 -46.08 -5.80
CA LEU A 41 -15.79 -45.33 -4.80
C LEU A 41 -15.66 -45.98 -3.42
N ASP A 42 -15.49 -45.18 -2.37
CA ASP A 42 -16.25 -45.33 -1.13
C ASP A 42 -16.18 -44.07 -0.23
N TYR A 43 -17.22 -43.97 0.60
CA TYR A 43 -17.83 -42.79 1.19
C TYR A 43 -17.22 -42.40 2.56
N ALA A 44 -17.22 -41.09 2.85
CA ALA A 44 -17.05 -40.42 4.15
C ALA A 44 -15.67 -40.45 4.85
N ASP A 45 -15.02 -39.28 5.01
CA ASP A 45 -15.08 -38.48 6.25
C ASP A 45 -13.93 -37.43 6.32
N ASP A 46 -14.28 -36.32 6.95
CA ASP A 46 -13.58 -35.08 7.33
C ASP A 46 -12.03 -35.09 7.45
N SER A 47 -11.29 -34.48 6.50
CA SER A 47 -9.86 -34.15 6.74
C SER A 47 -9.19 -33.03 5.91
N TYR A 48 -9.91 -32.15 5.22
CA TYR A 48 -9.25 -31.10 4.42
C TYR A 48 -8.63 -29.94 5.25
N GLY A 49 -8.79 -29.95 6.58
CA GLY A 49 -8.22 -28.95 7.49
C GLY A 49 -6.89 -29.33 8.17
N ARG A 50 -6.38 -30.56 8.02
CA ARG A 50 -5.19 -31.03 8.77
C ARG A 50 -3.89 -31.08 7.97
N SER A 51 -3.93 -31.01 6.63
CA SER A 51 -2.71 -31.11 5.81
C SER A 51 -1.91 -29.80 5.77
N ALA A 52 -2.58 -28.64 5.76
CA ALA A 52 -1.89 -27.34 5.78
C ALA A 52 -1.19 -27.02 7.11
N ARG A 53 -1.61 -27.61 8.24
CA ARG A 53 -0.94 -27.42 9.55
C ARG A 53 0.25 -28.34 9.78
N ARG A 54 0.42 -29.42 9.01
CA ARG A 54 1.59 -30.31 9.13
C ARG A 54 2.78 -29.87 8.28
N LEU A 55 2.56 -29.04 7.25
CA LEU A 55 3.63 -28.50 6.42
C LEU A 55 4.37 -27.32 7.06
N PHE A 56 3.86 -26.75 8.16
CA PHE A 56 4.53 -25.69 8.92
C PHE A 56 5.00 -26.13 10.32
N ALA A 57 4.83 -27.42 10.67
CA ALA A 57 5.15 -27.94 12.01
C ALA A 57 6.46 -28.76 12.06
N LYS A 58 7.26 -28.73 10.99
CA LYS A 58 8.59 -29.36 10.95
C LYS A 58 9.57 -28.44 10.23
N ASP A 59 9.90 -27.34 10.87
CA ASP A 59 11.20 -26.67 10.72
C ASP A 59 11.50 -25.95 12.04
N ASN A 60 11.83 -26.74 13.07
CA ASN A 60 12.68 -26.22 14.15
C ASN A 60 14.10 -26.07 13.57
N PHE A 61 14.29 -25.12 12.68
CA PHE A 61 15.61 -24.64 12.30
C PHE A 61 15.84 -23.38 13.10
N GLN A 62 16.62 -23.51 14.17
CA GLN A 62 17.10 -22.37 14.94
C GLN A 62 18.14 -21.66 14.06
N MET A 63 17.64 -20.89 13.09
CA MET A 63 18.44 -20.09 12.17
C MET A 63 19.32 -19.16 13.00
N SER A 64 20.62 -19.10 12.68
CA SER A 64 21.53 -18.22 13.42
C SER A 64 21.11 -16.76 13.22
N GLU A 65 21.40 -15.91 14.19
CA GLU A 65 21.07 -14.49 14.12
C GLU A 65 21.69 -13.83 12.87
N GLU A 66 22.89 -14.27 12.49
CA GLU A 66 23.61 -13.84 11.29
C GLU A 66 22.89 -14.26 9.99
N GLU A 67 22.42 -15.51 9.90
CA GLU A 67 21.66 -16.00 8.75
C GLU A 67 20.31 -15.28 8.60
N HIS A 68 19.65 -14.98 9.73
CA HIS A 68 18.43 -14.20 9.74
C HIS A 68 18.68 -12.78 9.21
N LEU A 69 19.71 -12.10 9.73
CA LEU A 69 20.06 -10.75 9.32
C LEU A 69 20.43 -10.69 7.84
N GLN A 70 21.19 -11.67 7.34
CA GLN A 70 21.54 -11.76 5.93
C GLN A 70 20.31 -11.97 5.03
N LYS A 71 19.37 -12.83 5.43
CA LYS A 71 18.12 -13.04 4.69
C LYS A 71 17.30 -11.76 4.61
N LEU A 72 17.21 -11.04 5.73
CA LEU A 72 16.51 -9.78 5.80
C LEU A 72 17.19 -8.68 4.95
N GLU A 73 18.52 -8.68 4.88
CA GLU A 73 19.27 -7.78 3.99
C GLU A 73 19.01 -8.06 2.52
N ASN A 74 19.05 -9.34 2.13
CA ASN A 74 18.77 -9.74 0.75
C ASN A 74 17.33 -9.38 0.32
N LEU A 75 16.36 -9.49 1.23
CA LEU A 75 14.98 -9.06 0.97
C LEU A 75 14.84 -7.54 0.83
N ALA A 76 15.71 -6.77 1.50
CA ALA A 76 15.68 -5.31 1.48
C ALA A 76 16.50 -4.70 0.34
N GLN A 77 17.40 -5.45 -0.29
CA GLN A 77 18.38 -4.93 -1.26
C GLN A 77 17.76 -4.29 -2.52
N GLY A 78 16.47 -4.51 -2.78
CA GLY A 78 15.72 -3.88 -3.88
C GLY A 78 14.84 -2.70 -3.49
N TYR A 79 14.75 -2.33 -2.22
CA TYR A 79 13.82 -1.31 -1.71
C TYR A 79 14.56 -0.08 -1.19
N MET A 80 13.97 1.11 -1.37
CA MET A 80 14.58 2.36 -0.88
C MET A 80 14.49 2.47 0.64
N SER A 81 15.63 2.75 1.28
CA SER A 81 15.69 3.16 2.69
C SER A 81 14.84 4.43 2.93
N ASN A 82 14.58 4.77 4.20
CA ASN A 82 13.84 5.99 4.54
C ASN A 82 14.51 7.26 3.99
N SER A 83 15.85 7.31 4.03
CA SER A 83 16.61 8.44 3.49
C SER A 83 16.58 8.49 1.96
N GLU A 84 16.62 7.34 1.28
CA GLU A 84 16.56 7.27 -0.18
C GLU A 84 15.17 7.64 -0.70
N LEU A 85 14.11 7.16 -0.04
CA LEU A 85 12.73 7.53 -0.37
C LEU A 85 12.53 9.04 -0.22
N GLU A 86 12.99 9.64 0.89
CA GLU A 86 12.90 11.09 1.10
C GLU A 86 13.65 11.86 0.00
N LYS A 87 14.86 11.42 -0.34
CA LYS A 87 15.65 12.03 -1.42
C LYS A 87 14.91 11.93 -2.76
N ALA A 88 14.37 10.76 -3.10
CA ALA A 88 13.67 10.54 -4.35
C ALA A 88 12.39 11.37 -4.45
N MET A 89 11.64 11.54 -3.34
CA MET A 89 10.49 12.44 -3.28
C MET A 89 10.89 13.90 -3.50
N LYS A 90 11.99 14.37 -2.88
CA LYS A 90 12.51 15.73 -3.10
C LYS A 90 12.95 15.97 -4.55
N GLU A 91 13.61 14.98 -5.16
CA GLU A 91 14.04 15.05 -6.56
C GLU A 91 12.85 15.08 -7.53
N LEU A 92 11.81 14.27 -7.28
CA LEU A 92 10.56 14.30 -8.04
C LEU A 92 9.89 15.67 -7.92
N ASN A 93 9.74 16.17 -6.70
CA ASN A 93 9.18 17.50 -6.45
C ASN A 93 9.98 18.61 -7.15
N GLY A 94 11.31 18.50 -7.20
CA GLY A 94 12.15 19.46 -7.92
C GLY A 94 11.87 19.47 -9.43
N ARG A 95 11.70 18.30 -10.04
CA ARG A 95 11.41 18.17 -11.48
C ARG A 95 10.01 18.63 -11.87
N CYS A 96 9.02 18.36 -11.02
CA CYS A 96 7.60 18.63 -11.27
C CYS A 96 7.01 19.63 -10.27
N SER A 97 7.77 20.65 -9.88
CA SER A 97 7.38 21.64 -8.87
C SER A 97 6.15 22.47 -9.25
N ASN A 98 5.79 22.51 -10.53
CA ASN A 98 4.58 23.17 -11.02
C ASN A 98 3.30 22.43 -10.67
N ILE A 99 3.36 21.10 -10.48
CA ILE A 99 2.18 20.25 -10.24
C ILE A 99 2.33 19.39 -8.98
N SER A 100 3.42 19.54 -8.23
CA SER A 100 3.67 18.75 -7.05
C SER A 100 4.23 19.56 -5.91
N ARG A 101 3.90 19.10 -4.70
CA ARG A 101 4.42 19.62 -3.44
C ARG A 101 4.65 18.47 -2.48
N ILE A 102 5.72 18.55 -1.69
CA ILE A 102 5.94 17.64 -0.57
C ILE A 102 5.69 18.35 0.75
N TYR A 103 5.09 17.64 1.70
CA TYR A 103 4.91 18.09 3.06
C TYR A 103 4.93 16.89 4.01
N SER A 104 5.07 17.15 5.31
CA SER A 104 5.02 16.11 6.33
C SER A 104 3.79 16.30 7.21
N ILE A 105 3.09 15.20 7.50
CA ILE A 105 1.89 15.18 8.36
C ILE A 105 2.22 14.87 9.83
N GLY A 106 3.48 14.62 10.14
CA GLY A 106 3.92 14.20 11.47
C GLY A 106 5.21 13.42 11.41
N LYS A 107 5.58 12.80 12.53
CA LYS A 107 6.78 11.96 12.64
C LYS A 107 6.41 10.61 13.26
N SER A 108 7.15 9.58 12.90
CA SER A 108 7.10 8.28 13.54
C SER A 108 7.65 8.31 14.97
N VAL A 109 7.56 7.19 15.69
CA VAL A 109 8.14 7.04 17.04
C VAL A 109 9.65 7.33 17.05
N LEU A 110 10.40 6.87 16.05
CA LEU A 110 11.84 7.14 15.92
C LEU A 110 12.15 8.50 15.27
N GLY A 111 11.13 9.32 15.00
CA GLY A 111 11.30 10.68 14.50
C GLY A 111 11.44 10.82 12.98
N PHE A 112 11.22 9.75 12.21
CA PHE A 112 11.18 9.84 10.75
C PHE A 112 9.96 10.63 10.30
N PRO A 113 10.10 11.64 9.43
CA PRO A 113 8.95 12.38 8.91
C PRO A 113 8.05 11.48 8.08
N LEU A 114 6.74 11.63 8.25
CA LEU A 114 5.73 10.99 7.40
C LEU A 114 5.48 11.88 6.19
N TRP A 115 6.20 11.59 5.10
CA TRP A 115 6.21 12.40 3.89
C TRP A 115 5.00 12.11 2.99
N VAL A 116 4.30 13.17 2.59
CA VAL A 116 3.21 13.13 1.61
C VAL A 116 3.65 13.86 0.35
N MET A 117 3.37 13.25 -0.80
CA MET A 117 3.44 13.88 -2.12
C MET A 117 2.05 14.31 -2.55
N GLU A 118 1.88 15.62 -2.64
CA GLU A 118 0.73 16.30 -3.23
C GLU A 118 0.93 16.41 -4.74
N ILE A 119 -0.09 16.12 -5.52
CA ILE A 119 -0.15 16.35 -6.97
C ILE A 119 -1.49 16.99 -7.31
N SER A 120 -1.47 18.19 -7.89
CA SER A 120 -2.61 18.85 -8.57
C SER A 120 -2.09 19.97 -9.47
N ASP A 121 -2.97 20.65 -10.21
CA ASP A 121 -2.61 21.81 -11.04
C ASP A 121 -2.26 23.06 -10.21
N LYS A 122 -2.69 23.14 -8.94
CA LYS A 122 -2.38 24.23 -7.99
C LYS A 122 -1.95 23.68 -6.62
N PRO A 123 -0.79 23.02 -6.54
CA PRO A 123 -0.33 22.40 -5.30
C PRO A 123 -0.18 23.44 -4.17
N GLY A 124 -0.63 23.07 -2.97
CA GLY A 124 -0.64 23.90 -1.77
C GLY A 124 -1.85 24.82 -1.62
N GLN A 125 -2.78 24.82 -2.58
CA GLN A 125 -4.02 25.60 -2.50
C GLN A 125 -5.21 24.68 -2.19
N LYS A 126 -6.24 25.24 -1.55
CA LYS A 126 -7.51 24.53 -1.36
C LYS A 126 -8.35 24.70 -2.61
N GLU A 127 -8.65 23.59 -3.26
CA GLU A 127 -9.40 23.58 -4.52
C GLU A 127 -10.82 23.04 -4.31
N ALA A 128 -11.72 23.31 -5.26
CA ALA A 128 -13.05 22.70 -5.28
C ALA A 128 -13.01 21.25 -5.78
N GLU A 129 -11.85 20.82 -6.25
CA GLU A 129 -11.58 19.49 -6.78
C GLU A 129 -11.67 18.42 -5.69
N PRO A 130 -12.09 17.21 -6.06
CA PRO A 130 -12.15 16.11 -5.13
C PRO A 130 -10.74 15.71 -4.66
N ALA A 131 -10.53 15.66 -3.34
CA ALA A 131 -9.27 15.20 -2.77
C ALA A 131 -9.25 13.68 -2.60
N PHE A 132 -8.21 13.04 -3.14
CA PHE A 132 -7.96 11.60 -3.05
C PHE A 132 -6.68 11.33 -2.30
N LYS A 133 -6.60 10.17 -1.63
CA LYS A 133 -5.37 9.74 -0.99
C LYS A 133 -5.03 8.28 -1.22
N PHE A 134 -3.73 8.00 -1.28
CA PHE A 134 -3.16 6.67 -1.17
C PHE A 134 -2.20 6.59 0.01
N ILE A 135 -2.27 5.49 0.76
CA ILE A 135 -1.37 5.22 1.89
C ILE A 135 -0.70 3.86 1.66
N GLY A 136 0.62 3.87 1.59
CA GLY A 136 1.46 2.69 1.49
C GLY A 136 2.10 2.32 2.82
N ASN A 137 2.53 1.05 2.91
CA ASN A 137 3.45 0.57 3.94
C ASN A 137 3.02 0.96 5.38
N VAL A 138 1.74 0.67 5.68
CA VAL A 138 1.18 0.76 7.05
C VAL A 138 1.78 -0.34 7.95
N HIS A 139 2.00 -1.51 7.38
CA HIS A 139 2.85 -2.53 7.99
C HIS A 139 4.25 -2.42 7.38
N GLY A 140 5.27 -2.38 8.24
CA GLY A 140 6.63 -2.10 7.81
C GLY A 140 7.25 -3.17 6.89
N ASP A 141 6.86 -4.42 7.08
CA ASP A 141 7.26 -5.59 6.29
C ASP A 141 6.46 -5.79 4.98
N GLU A 142 5.56 -4.86 4.64
CA GLU A 142 4.80 -4.82 3.39
C GLU A 142 5.24 -3.63 2.51
N PRO A 143 6.47 -3.63 1.94
CA PRO A 143 7.05 -2.45 1.28
C PRO A 143 6.59 -2.22 -0.16
N VAL A 144 5.86 -3.14 -0.79
CA VAL A 144 5.47 -3.01 -2.22
C VAL A 144 4.69 -1.71 -2.49
N GLY A 145 3.74 -1.37 -1.62
CA GLY A 145 2.96 -0.13 -1.76
C GLY A 145 3.79 1.14 -1.62
N ARG A 146 4.91 1.09 -0.88
CA ARG A 146 5.83 2.24 -0.71
C ARG A 146 6.47 2.63 -2.04
N GLU A 147 6.98 1.65 -2.76
CA GLU A 147 7.63 1.87 -4.06
C GLU A 147 6.61 2.21 -5.14
N LEU A 148 5.48 1.49 -5.16
CA LEU A 148 4.45 1.68 -6.17
C LEU A 148 3.89 3.12 -6.18
N LEU A 149 3.71 3.73 -5.01
CA LEU A 149 3.23 5.10 -4.93
C LEU A 149 4.23 6.11 -5.47
N LEU A 150 5.54 5.90 -5.27
CA LEU A 150 6.54 6.76 -5.89
C LEU A 150 6.62 6.54 -7.40
N LEU A 151 6.50 5.30 -7.87
CA LEU A 151 6.44 4.99 -9.30
C LEU A 151 5.23 5.65 -9.97
N LEU A 152 4.06 5.62 -9.32
CA LEU A 152 2.86 6.31 -9.80
C LEU A 152 3.09 7.82 -9.88
N ALA A 153 3.65 8.42 -8.83
CA ALA A 153 3.97 9.85 -8.82
C ALA A 153 4.93 10.24 -9.94
N ASN A 154 5.96 9.42 -10.18
CA ASN A 154 6.91 9.62 -11.28
C ASN A 154 6.22 9.53 -12.65
N TRP A 155 5.36 8.52 -12.84
CA TRP A 155 4.62 8.36 -14.08
C TRP A 155 3.71 9.57 -14.36
N ILE A 156 2.98 10.08 -13.35
CA ILE A 156 2.15 11.28 -13.51
C ILE A 156 3.02 12.49 -13.89
N CYS A 157 4.12 12.70 -13.17
CA CYS A 157 5.07 13.80 -13.41
C CYS A 157 5.66 13.77 -14.83
N GLU A 158 6.06 12.59 -15.34
CA GLU A 158 6.67 12.46 -16.65
C GLU A 158 5.68 12.58 -17.82
N ASN A 159 4.41 12.25 -17.57
CA ASN A 159 3.36 12.16 -18.58
C ASN A 159 2.35 13.31 -18.54
N TYR A 160 2.43 14.22 -17.56
CA TYR A 160 1.60 15.42 -17.54
C TYR A 160 1.78 16.21 -18.85
N MET A 161 0.65 16.62 -19.47
CA MET A 161 0.57 17.26 -20.80
C MET A 161 0.98 16.39 -22.00
N LYS A 162 1.31 15.10 -21.79
CA LYS A 162 1.66 14.14 -22.85
C LYS A 162 0.64 13.02 -22.96
N ASP A 163 0.21 12.49 -21.81
CA ASP A 163 -0.81 11.46 -21.69
C ASP A 163 -2.12 12.10 -21.21
N PRO A 164 -3.24 11.96 -21.95
CA PRO A 164 -4.54 12.48 -21.53
C PRO A 164 -4.98 12.03 -20.14
N LEU A 165 -4.63 10.81 -19.71
CA LEU A 165 -4.96 10.31 -18.37
C LEU A 165 -4.17 11.03 -17.28
N ALA A 166 -2.87 11.24 -17.48
CA ALA A 166 -2.05 11.97 -16.52
C ALA A 166 -2.52 13.43 -16.39
N THR A 167 -2.85 14.08 -17.51
CA THR A 167 -3.43 15.43 -17.53
C THR A 167 -4.79 15.46 -16.82
N LEU A 168 -5.68 14.50 -17.09
CA LEU A 168 -6.98 14.42 -16.42
C LEU A 168 -6.83 14.30 -14.89
N ILE A 169 -5.88 13.50 -14.42
CA ILE A 169 -5.61 13.33 -12.98
C ILE A 169 -5.15 14.66 -12.39
N VAL A 170 -4.15 15.31 -12.97
CA VAL A 170 -3.56 16.54 -12.40
C VAL A 170 -4.56 17.70 -12.41
N ASP A 171 -5.36 17.84 -13.47
CA ASP A 171 -6.25 19.00 -13.69
C ASP A 171 -7.62 18.86 -13.02
N ASN A 172 -7.98 17.70 -12.45
CA ASN A 172 -9.32 17.46 -11.90
C ASN A 172 -9.33 16.73 -10.56
N ILE A 173 -8.17 16.35 -10.03
CA ILE A 173 -8.05 15.59 -8.78
C ILE A 173 -6.93 16.19 -7.94
N HIS A 174 -7.25 16.45 -6.67
CA HIS A 174 -6.26 16.81 -5.68
C HIS A 174 -5.71 15.53 -5.03
N LEU A 175 -4.60 15.01 -5.56
CA LEU A 175 -4.06 13.72 -5.16
C LEU A 175 -3.00 13.85 -4.07
N HIS A 176 -3.14 13.08 -2.99
CA HIS A 176 -2.15 13.01 -1.92
C HIS A 176 -1.65 11.58 -1.68
N MET A 177 -0.35 11.34 -1.79
CA MET A 177 0.25 10.02 -1.65
C MET A 177 1.21 10.00 -0.47
N LEU A 178 0.95 9.12 0.50
CA LEU A 178 1.83 8.82 1.63
C LEU A 178 2.50 7.47 1.37
N PRO A 179 3.74 7.42 0.85
CA PRO A 179 4.37 6.15 0.49
C PRO A 179 4.61 5.23 1.68
N SER A 180 4.97 5.79 2.84
CA SER A 180 5.22 5.01 4.06
C SER A 180 4.58 5.66 5.28
N MET A 181 3.54 5.00 5.81
CA MET A 181 2.97 5.37 7.11
C MET A 181 3.80 4.81 8.28
N ASN A 182 4.52 3.69 8.08
CA ASN A 182 5.32 3.03 9.11
C ASN A 182 6.81 2.93 8.72
N PRO A 183 7.53 4.07 8.64
CA PRO A 183 8.95 4.06 8.28
C PRO A 183 9.83 3.34 9.32
N ASP A 184 9.39 3.30 10.59
CA ASP A 184 10.09 2.61 11.68
C ASP A 184 10.01 1.09 11.50
N GLY A 185 8.80 0.57 11.31
CA GLY A 185 8.58 -0.84 11.05
C GLY A 185 9.32 -1.31 9.79
N PHE A 186 9.39 -0.48 8.75
CA PHE A 186 10.16 -0.78 7.54
C PHE A 186 11.66 -0.90 7.85
N ALA A 187 12.24 0.09 8.54
CA ALA A 187 13.65 0.05 8.93
C ALA A 187 13.97 -1.15 9.85
N LEU A 188 13.02 -1.52 10.72
CA LEU A 188 13.13 -2.64 11.64
C LEU A 188 12.63 -3.97 11.05
N ARG A 189 12.22 -3.98 9.77
CA ARG A 189 11.73 -5.13 9.00
C ARG A 189 10.65 -5.93 9.73
N ARG A 190 9.67 -5.24 10.28
CA ARG A 190 8.56 -5.82 11.04
C ARG A 190 7.23 -5.18 10.69
N ARG A 191 6.15 -5.90 10.99
CA ARG A 191 4.78 -5.44 10.81
C ARG A 191 4.44 -4.19 11.62
N GLY A 192 4.68 -4.23 12.93
CA GLY A 192 4.34 -3.14 13.85
C GLY A 192 5.24 -1.92 13.70
N ASN A 193 4.90 -0.82 14.37
CA ASN A 193 5.79 0.35 14.46
C ASN A 193 6.96 0.09 15.45
N ALA A 194 7.73 1.13 15.80
CA ALA A 194 8.86 0.97 16.73
C ALA A 194 8.47 0.41 18.10
N ASN A 195 7.27 0.76 18.58
CA ASN A 195 6.69 0.25 19.83
C ASN A 195 6.05 -1.14 19.68
N ASN A 196 6.20 -1.77 18.51
CA ASN A 196 5.63 -3.08 18.17
C ASN A 196 4.09 -3.11 18.21
N ILE A 197 3.45 -1.97 17.93
CA ILE A 197 1.99 -1.86 17.81
C ILE A 197 1.59 -2.00 16.34
N ASP A 198 0.53 -2.78 16.07
CA ASP A 198 -0.07 -2.87 14.73
C ASP A 198 -0.91 -1.59 14.48
N LEU A 199 -0.39 -0.69 13.64
CA LEU A 199 -1.05 0.59 13.33
C LEU A 199 -2.44 0.41 12.69
N ASN A 200 -2.71 -0.71 12.01
CA ASN A 200 -4.03 -1.01 11.44
C ASN A 200 -5.03 -1.55 12.49
N ARG A 201 -4.60 -1.60 13.74
CA ARG A 201 -5.40 -1.94 14.92
C ARG A 201 -5.33 -0.84 15.96
N ASP A 202 -4.81 0.34 15.63
CA ASP A 202 -4.62 1.46 16.56
C ASP A 202 -5.62 2.62 16.31
N PHE A 203 -6.39 2.55 15.22
CA PHE A 203 -7.47 3.50 14.95
C PHE A 203 -8.69 3.23 15.87
N PRO A 204 -9.49 4.28 16.18
CA PRO A 204 -10.76 4.11 16.87
C PRO A 204 -11.66 3.13 16.10
N ASP A 205 -12.33 2.25 16.84
CA ASP A 205 -13.20 1.21 16.29
C ASP A 205 -14.63 1.40 16.82
N GLN A 206 -15.64 1.25 15.96
CA GLN A 206 -17.03 1.49 16.35
C GLN A 206 -17.60 0.42 17.28
N PHE A 207 -17.00 -0.78 17.29
CA PHE A 207 -17.51 -1.93 18.05
C PHE A 207 -16.68 -2.23 19.29
N PHE A 208 -15.37 -1.95 19.24
CA PHE A 208 -14.45 -2.24 20.33
C PHE A 208 -13.78 -0.96 20.82
N PRO A 209 -14.16 -0.42 22.00
CA PRO A 209 -13.60 0.81 22.53
C PRO A 209 -12.15 0.68 23.03
N MET A 210 -11.50 -0.45 22.75
CA MET A 210 -10.17 -0.81 23.24
C MET A 210 -9.06 0.15 22.75
N ASN A 211 -9.36 0.95 21.72
CA ASN A 211 -8.46 1.96 21.15
C ASN A 211 -9.01 3.38 21.25
N ASP A 212 -10.02 3.65 22.09
CA ASP A 212 -10.67 4.96 22.16
C ASP A 212 -9.82 6.01 22.90
N ASP A 213 -8.85 5.56 23.71
CA ASP A 213 -7.91 6.43 24.39
C ASP A 213 -6.94 7.07 23.38
N LEU A 214 -7.14 8.37 23.17
CA LEU A 214 -6.30 9.20 22.31
C LEU A 214 -4.84 9.22 22.79
N ASP A 215 -4.57 9.21 24.10
CA ASP A 215 -3.22 9.40 24.62
C ASP A 215 -2.34 8.17 24.34
N LEU A 216 -2.93 6.98 24.33
CA LEU A 216 -2.25 5.71 24.05
C LEU A 216 -1.98 5.45 22.56
N ARG A 217 -2.60 6.21 21.64
CA ARG A 217 -2.39 6.03 20.20
C ARG A 217 -0.98 6.40 19.77
N GLN A 218 -0.51 5.67 18.76
CA GLN A 218 0.80 5.87 18.17
C GLN A 218 0.86 7.20 17.40
N PRO A 219 2.04 7.85 17.35
CA PRO A 219 2.19 9.13 16.68
C PRO A 219 1.84 9.05 15.19
N GLU A 220 2.08 7.91 14.54
CA GLU A 220 1.69 7.67 13.15
C GLU A 220 0.17 7.70 12.97
N THR A 221 -0.56 7.03 13.86
CA THR A 221 -2.03 7.01 13.84
C THR A 221 -2.60 8.41 14.07
N LYS A 222 -2.07 9.13 15.07
CA LYS A 222 -2.45 10.53 15.36
C LYS A 222 -2.21 11.44 14.16
N ALA A 223 -1.07 11.30 13.49
CA ALA A 223 -0.75 12.07 12.29
C ALA A 223 -1.76 11.83 11.16
N ILE A 224 -2.17 10.58 10.93
CA ILE A 224 -3.22 10.27 9.94
C ILE A 224 -4.57 10.87 10.35
N MET A 225 -4.95 10.74 11.62
CA MET A 225 -6.23 11.29 12.11
C MET A 225 -6.30 12.80 11.90
N ASN A 226 -5.26 13.53 12.32
CA ASN A 226 -5.19 14.99 12.11
C ASN A 226 -5.20 15.33 10.62
N TRP A 227 -4.48 14.57 9.79
CA TRP A 227 -4.46 14.78 8.34
C TRP A 227 -5.83 14.59 7.68
N LEU A 228 -6.63 13.63 8.16
CA LEU A 228 -8.01 13.41 7.71
C LEU A 228 -8.98 14.51 8.15
N GLU A 229 -8.68 15.22 9.24
CA GLU A 229 -9.46 16.37 9.71
C GLU A 229 -9.10 17.63 8.93
N GLU A 230 -7.81 17.82 8.60
CA GLU A 230 -7.31 18.97 7.85
C GLU A 230 -7.79 18.99 6.39
N ILE A 231 -7.83 17.82 5.73
CA ILE A 231 -8.18 17.70 4.31
C ILE A 231 -9.47 16.88 4.14
N HIS A 232 -10.43 17.44 3.42
CA HIS A 232 -11.71 16.76 3.14
C HIS A 232 -11.57 15.76 1.99
N PHE A 233 -11.03 14.58 2.30
CA PHE A 233 -10.91 13.49 1.34
C PHE A 233 -12.26 12.90 0.95
N ILE A 234 -12.42 12.58 -0.34
CA ILE A 234 -13.58 11.85 -0.84
C ILE A 234 -13.57 10.40 -0.32
N ARG A 235 -14.76 9.95 0.05
CA ARG A 235 -15.09 8.63 0.58
C ARG A 235 -15.26 7.60 -0.60
N GLN A 236 -14.28 6.71 -0.87
CA GLN A 236 -14.30 5.58 -1.87
C GLN A 236 -14.35 4.10 -1.37
N SER A 237 -15.38 3.28 -1.59
CA SER A 237 -15.44 1.88 -1.08
C SER A 237 -14.33 0.94 -1.63
N ALA A 238 -13.67 0.13 -0.77
CA ALA A 238 -12.61 -0.80 -1.17
C ALA A 238 -13.01 -2.28 -0.99
N TRP A 239 -12.67 -3.13 -1.97
CA TRP A 239 -12.71 -4.60 -1.88
C TRP A 239 -11.26 -5.10 -1.94
N GLY A 240 -10.85 -5.96 -1.01
CA GLY A 240 -9.45 -6.21 -0.68
C GLY A 240 -8.66 -7.13 -1.65
N SER A 241 -7.37 -6.83 -1.79
CA SER A 241 -6.26 -7.77 -1.58
C SER A 241 -4.95 -6.97 -1.39
N ALA A 242 -4.02 -7.54 -0.64
CA ALA A 242 -2.83 -6.87 -0.11
C ALA A 242 -1.96 -6.19 -1.19
N SER A 243 -1.78 -4.86 -1.11
CA SER A 243 -0.56 -4.13 -1.54
C SER A 243 -0.76 -2.61 -1.64
N CYS A 244 -1.99 -2.10 -1.66
CA CYS A 244 -2.27 -0.65 -1.61
C CYS A 244 -3.53 -0.41 -0.78
N LYS A 245 -3.40 0.24 0.39
CA LYS A 245 -4.56 0.56 1.23
C LYS A 245 -5.21 1.83 0.70
N LEU A 246 -6.22 1.65 -0.14
CA LEU A 246 -7.26 2.66 -0.36
C LEU A 246 -8.08 2.73 0.94
N SER A 247 -7.78 3.69 1.82
CA SER A 247 -8.47 3.79 3.12
C SER A 247 -9.89 4.30 2.92
N MET A 248 -10.84 3.43 3.22
CA MET A 248 -12.28 3.69 3.25
C MET A 248 -13.02 2.62 4.03
N GLY A 249 -14.09 3.03 4.71
CA GLY A 249 -14.64 2.38 5.90
C GLY A 249 -14.97 0.87 5.84
N TRP A 250 -14.97 0.30 7.06
CA TRP A 250 -15.27 -1.07 7.50
C TRP A 250 -14.33 -2.18 7.00
N ASP A 251 -13.32 -2.50 7.82
CA ASP A 251 -12.41 -3.66 7.66
C ASP A 251 -13.01 -4.96 8.25
N ARG A 252 -14.02 -4.87 9.11
CA ARG A 252 -14.60 -6.02 9.83
C ARG A 252 -16.13 -5.98 9.81
N ARG A 253 -16.73 -7.09 9.36
CA ARG A 253 -18.17 -7.38 9.38
C ARG A 253 -18.55 -8.11 10.66
#